data_AF-A0ABD0K296-F1
#
_entry.id   AF-A0ABD0K296-F1
#
_cell.length_a   1.000
_cell.length_b   1.000
_cell.length_c   1.000
_cell.angle_alpha   90.00
_cell.angle_beta   90.00
_cell.angle_gamma   90.00
#
_symmetry.space_group_name_H-M   'P 1'
#
loop_
_entity.id
_entity.type
_entity.pdbx_description
1 polymer ?
#
loop_
_entity_poly.entity_id
_entity_poly.type
_entity_poly.pdbx_seq_one_letter_code
_entity_poly.pdbx_strand_id
1 'polypeptide(L)'
;MAGQTVEQYLRQKITENPGAVLAANGQCFLFRGPPNLHGYCRINYRDPSSGQVKTVTAHRAAWIAYFGVNSVGPALEVSHRCHNKTCVGIDHLSLEPSQVNHDRRHCVECHVCFGHGHYPHCLLDLKL
;
A
#
# COMPACT_ATOMS: atom_id res chain seq x y z
N MET A 1 11.02 28.96 8.77
CA MET A 1 11.34 27.75 7.97
C MET A 1 10.06 26.95 7.84
N ALA A 2 9.53 26.77 6.64
CA ALA A 2 8.32 25.95 6.46
C ALA A 2 8.65 24.50 6.79
N GLY A 3 7.88 23.87 7.70
CA GLY A 3 8.06 22.46 8.03
C GLY A 3 7.70 21.55 6.86
N GLN A 4 8.31 20.37 6.81
CA GLN A 4 8.00 19.33 5.82
C GLN A 4 6.51 18.94 5.89
N THR A 5 5.85 18.77 4.74
CA THR A 5 4.46 18.28 4.69
C THR A 5 4.38 16.79 5.01
N VAL A 6 3.19 16.29 5.38
CA VAL A 6 2.96 14.84 5.59
C VAL A 6 3.31 14.05 4.34
N GLU A 7 2.90 14.54 3.17
CA GLU A 7 3.20 13.91 1.89
C GLU A 7 4.71 13.76 1.69
N GLN A 8 5.46 14.86 1.88
CA GLN A 8 6.92 14.86 1.75
C GLN A 8 7.58 13.90 2.74
N TYR A 9 7.10 13.88 3.99
CA TYR A 9 7.63 12.97 5.02
C TYR A 9 7.37 11.51 4.68
N LEU A 10 6.14 11.16 4.29
CA LEU A 10 5.79 9.78 3.95
C LEU A 10 6.50 9.33 2.69
N ARG A 11 6.59 10.19 1.66
CA ARG A 11 7.36 9.92 0.44
C ARG A 11 8.80 9.59 0.78
N GLN A 12 9.45 10.46 1.57
CA GLN A 12 10.81 10.23 2.05
C GLN A 12 10.92 8.87 2.75
N LYS A 13 10.06 8.61 3.74
CA LYS A 13 10.09 7.35 4.52
C LYS A 13 9.95 6.11 3.65
N ILE A 14 9.06 6.13 2.66
CA ILE A 14 8.79 4.97 1.79
C ILE A 14 9.98 4.69 0.87
N THR A 15 10.71 5.73 0.49
CA THR A 15 11.90 5.62 -0.35
C THR A 15 13.19 5.37 0.44
N GLU A 16 13.17 5.48 1.77
CA GLU A 16 14.31 5.16 2.63
C GLU A 16 14.50 3.63 2.68
N ASN A 17 15.63 3.14 2.17
CA ASN A 17 16.00 1.72 2.10
C ASN A 17 15.04 0.84 1.27
N PRO A 18 14.94 1.08 -0.05
CA PRO A 18 14.07 0.31 -0.90
C PRO A 18 14.58 -1.13 -1.09
N GLY A 19 13.67 -2.09 -1.05
CA GLY A 19 13.89 -3.41 -1.63
C GLY A 19 13.13 -3.54 -2.94
N ALA A 20 13.45 -4.56 -3.74
CA ALA A 20 12.61 -4.93 -4.86
C ALA A 20 12.68 -6.43 -5.16
N VAL A 21 11.62 -6.93 -5.81
CA VAL A 21 11.53 -8.31 -6.32
C VAL A 21 10.95 -8.26 -7.72
N LEU A 22 11.59 -8.95 -8.67
CA LEU A 22 11.19 -9.06 -10.06
C LEU A 22 10.50 -10.42 -10.32
N ALA A 23 9.35 -10.41 -11.01
CA ALA A 23 8.65 -11.60 -11.50
C ALA A 23 8.14 -11.40 -12.94
N ALA A 24 7.49 -12.41 -13.52
CA ALA A 24 7.07 -12.42 -14.92
C ALA A 24 6.09 -11.28 -15.28
N ASN A 25 5.28 -10.84 -14.33
CA ASN A 25 4.24 -9.82 -14.49
C ASN A 25 4.60 -8.47 -13.84
N GLY A 26 5.87 -8.23 -13.48
CA GLY A 26 6.34 -6.92 -13.02
C GLY A 26 7.34 -6.97 -11.86
N GLN A 27 7.47 -5.84 -11.14
CA GLN A 27 8.44 -5.68 -10.06
C GLN A 27 7.78 -5.06 -8.82
N CYS A 28 7.77 -5.78 -7.70
CA CYS A 28 7.34 -5.21 -6.42
C CYS A 28 8.43 -4.31 -5.84
N PHE A 29 8.04 -3.11 -5.41
CA PHE A 29 8.88 -2.19 -4.64
C PHE A 29 8.58 -2.38 -3.14
N LEU A 30 9.55 -2.84 -2.37
CA LEU A 30 9.34 -3.27 -0.99
C LEU A 30 9.78 -2.22 0.02
N PHE A 31 8.92 -1.94 0.98
CA PHE A 31 9.28 -1.19 2.18
C PHE A 31 9.90 -2.13 3.22
N ARG A 32 11.12 -1.82 3.68
CA ARG A 32 11.93 -2.69 4.56
C ARG A 32 11.71 -2.47 6.07
N GLY A 33 10.56 -1.96 6.47
CA GLY A 33 10.21 -1.86 7.89
C GLY A 33 9.77 -3.20 8.50
N PRO A 34 9.84 -3.36 9.83
CA PRO A 34 9.34 -4.56 10.50
C PRO A 34 7.82 -4.70 10.29
N PRO A 35 7.32 -5.85 9.79
CA PRO A 35 5.90 -6.09 9.66
C PRO A 35 5.25 -6.36 11.03
N ASN A 36 3.96 -6.07 11.15
CA ASN A 36 3.16 -6.51 12.29
C ASN A 36 2.80 -8.01 12.19
N LEU A 37 2.05 -8.54 13.16
CA LEU A 37 1.57 -9.94 13.18
C LEU A 37 0.76 -10.34 11.94
N HIS A 38 0.22 -9.37 11.19
CA HIS A 38 -0.54 -9.60 9.97
C HIS A 38 0.31 -9.44 8.69
N GLY A 39 1.61 -9.16 8.80
CA GLY A 39 2.52 -8.99 7.67
C GLY A 39 2.59 -7.57 7.09
N TYR A 40 1.92 -6.59 7.69
CA TYR A 40 1.93 -5.20 7.21
C TYR A 40 2.95 -4.34 7.94
N CYS A 41 3.79 -3.64 7.19
CA CYS A 41 4.66 -2.61 7.73
C CYS A 41 3.87 -1.33 8.03
N ARG A 42 4.33 -0.56 9.03
CA ARG A 42 3.68 0.68 9.48
C ARG A 42 4.67 1.84 9.54
N ILE A 43 4.17 3.05 9.33
CA ILE A 43 4.90 4.31 9.41
C ILE A 43 4.16 5.20 10.41
N ASN A 44 4.92 5.78 11.34
CA ASN A 44 4.42 6.80 12.26
C ASN A 44 4.76 8.17 11.68
N TYR A 45 3.82 9.11 11.68
CA TYR A 45 4.04 10.48 11.26
C TYR A 45 3.29 11.44 12.19
N ARG A 46 3.77 12.68 12.31
CA ARG A 46 3.06 13.74 13.05
C ARG A 46 2.08 14.41 12.11
N ASP A 47 0.80 14.36 12.46
CA ASP A 47 -0.24 15.06 11.72
C ASP A 47 -0.14 16.57 11.97
N PRO A 48 0.07 17.40 10.94
CA PRO A 48 0.24 18.84 11.10
C PRO A 48 -1.04 19.54 11.55
N SER A 49 -2.22 18.95 11.28
CA SER A 49 -3.51 19.56 11.65
C SER A 49 -3.83 19.41 13.14
N SER A 50 -3.48 18.26 13.72
CA SER A 50 -3.79 17.94 15.12
C SER A 50 -2.56 17.94 16.04
N GLY A 51 -1.35 17.95 15.48
CA GLY A 51 -0.09 17.77 16.19
C GLY A 51 0.14 16.34 16.73
N GLN A 52 -0.80 15.42 16.55
CA GLN A 52 -0.74 14.06 17.10
C GLN A 52 0.12 13.14 16.23
N VAL A 53 0.73 12.13 16.85
CA VAL A 53 1.39 11.05 16.11
C VAL A 53 0.32 10.08 15.62
N LYS A 54 0.24 9.89 14.30
CA LYS A 54 -0.62 8.90 13.65
C LYS A 54 0.22 7.75 13.11
N THR A 55 -0.39 6.57 13.06
CA THR A 55 0.20 5.37 12.45
C THR A 55 -0.60 5.00 11.22
N VAL A 56 0.09 4.70 10.12
CA VAL A 56 -0.52 4.24 8.86
C VAL A 56 0.26 3.04 8.32
N THR A 57 -0.38 2.16 7.56
CA THR A 57 0.33 1.08 6.85
C THR A 57 1.19 1.64 5.73
N ALA A 58 2.31 1.00 5.41
CA ALA A 58 3.26 1.50 4.41
C ALA A 58 2.62 1.68 3.01
N HIS A 59 1.74 0.77 2.60
CA HIS A 59 1.04 0.88 1.32
C HIS A 59 0.02 2.03 1.28
N ARG A 60 -0.71 2.28 2.39
CA ARG A 60 -1.59 3.45 2.50
C ARG A 60 -0.77 4.74 2.51
N ALA A 61 0.38 4.74 3.17
CA ALA A 61 1.31 5.86 3.13
C ALA A 61 1.78 6.14 1.70
N ALA A 62 2.07 5.10 0.90
CA ALA A 62 2.47 5.26 -0.50
C ALA A 62 1.38 5.92 -1.32
N TRP A 63 0.13 5.47 -1.15
CA TRP A 63 -1.03 6.07 -1.79
C TRP A 63 -1.20 7.55 -1.42
N ILE A 64 -1.19 7.87 -0.11
CA ILE A 64 -1.31 9.23 0.42
C ILE A 64 -0.20 10.12 -0.15
N ALA A 65 1.04 9.66 -0.11
CA ALA A 65 2.20 10.39 -0.61
C ALA A 65 2.14 10.63 -2.12
N TYR A 66 1.73 9.62 -2.90
CA TYR A 66 1.69 9.73 -4.36
C TYR A 66 0.60 10.66 -4.85
N PHE A 67 -0.61 10.55 -4.30
CA PHE A 67 -1.77 11.34 -4.72
C PHE A 67 -1.94 12.66 -3.97
N GLY A 68 -1.09 12.96 -2.98
CA GLY A 68 -1.16 14.21 -2.21
C GLY A 68 -2.46 14.35 -1.39
N VAL A 69 -3.06 13.24 -0.96
CA VAL A 69 -4.32 13.25 -0.18
C VAL A 69 -4.03 13.18 1.33
N ASN A 70 -4.86 13.79 2.17
CA ASN A 70 -4.66 13.79 3.63
C ASN A 70 -4.98 12.43 4.29
N SER A 71 -5.94 11.70 3.73
CA SER A 71 -6.34 10.39 4.19
C SER A 71 -7.08 9.63 3.10
N VAL A 72 -7.15 8.31 3.26
CA VAL A 72 -8.08 7.47 2.51
C VAL A 72 -9.37 7.37 3.32
N GLY A 73 -10.51 7.64 2.67
CA GLY A 73 -11.83 7.66 3.32
C GLY A 73 -12.21 6.32 3.97
N PRO A 74 -13.11 6.32 4.96
CA PRO A 74 -13.41 5.14 5.78
C PRO A 74 -14.09 4.00 5.03
N ALA A 75 -14.68 4.27 3.86
CA ALA A 75 -15.33 3.27 3.01
C ALA A 75 -14.37 2.63 1.99
N LEU A 76 -13.11 3.07 1.94
CA LEU A 76 -12.15 2.65 0.92
C LEU A 76 -10.89 2.06 1.56
N GLU A 77 -10.36 1.05 0.89
CA GLU A 77 -9.12 0.37 1.23
C GLU A 77 -8.11 0.52 0.10
N VAL A 78 -6.83 0.56 0.47
CA VAL A 78 -5.73 0.51 -0.48
C VAL A 78 -5.27 -0.95 -0.56
N SER A 79 -5.71 -1.64 -1.60
CA SER A 79 -5.46 -3.07 -1.79
C SER A 79 -4.20 -3.33 -2.58
N HIS A 80 -3.50 -4.41 -2.22
CA HIS A 80 -2.38 -4.93 -3.01
C HIS A 80 -2.88 -5.84 -4.12
N ARG A 81 -2.78 -5.38 -5.37
CA ARG A 81 -2.99 -6.23 -6.55
C ARG A 81 -1.94 -7.34 -6.64
N CYS A 82 -0.72 -7.07 -6.17
CA CYS A 82 0.39 -8.03 -6.12
C CYS A 82 0.32 -9.00 -4.93
N HIS A 83 -0.60 -8.79 -3.98
CA HIS A 83 -0.72 -9.56 -2.73
C HIS A 83 0.54 -9.62 -1.85
N ASN A 84 1.54 -8.78 -2.14
CA ASN A 84 2.72 -8.61 -1.31
C ASN A 84 2.50 -7.44 -0.33
N LYS A 85 2.30 -7.77 0.95
CA LYS A 85 1.91 -6.81 2.00
C LYS A 85 2.96 -5.73 2.30
N THR A 86 4.21 -5.95 1.92
CA THR A 86 5.31 -4.99 2.09
C THR A 86 5.53 -4.13 0.83
N CYS A 87 4.82 -4.42 -0.26
CA CYS A 87 4.90 -3.65 -1.49
C CYS A 87 4.30 -2.23 -1.31
N VAL A 88 4.99 -1.24 -1.86
CA VAL A 88 4.64 0.18 -1.88
C VAL A 88 4.62 0.75 -3.31
N GLY A 89 4.76 -0.12 -4.33
CA GLY A 89 4.67 0.27 -5.74
C GLY A 89 3.25 0.71 -6.10
N ILE A 90 3.08 1.95 -6.54
CA ILE A 90 1.76 2.56 -6.78
C ILE A 90 0.95 1.81 -7.83
N ASP A 91 1.59 1.33 -8.90
CA ASP A 91 0.92 0.54 -9.94
C ASP A 91 0.40 -0.81 -9.42
N HIS A 92 0.89 -1.27 -8.27
CA HIS A 92 0.47 -2.50 -7.63
C HIS A 92 -0.59 -2.27 -6.54
N LEU A 93 -1.01 -1.02 -6.33
CA LEU A 93 -2.05 -0.63 -5.40
C LEU A 93 -3.33 -0.24 -6.15
N SER A 94 -4.48 -0.46 -5.51
CA SER A 94 -5.77 0.06 -5.96
C SER A 94 -6.56 0.59 -4.78
N LEU A 95 -7.28 1.70 -4.98
CA LEU A 95 -8.23 2.23 -4.00
C LEU A 95 -9.61 1.67 -4.31
N GLU A 96 -10.15 0.87 -3.40
CA GLU A 96 -11.36 0.08 -3.67
C GLU A 96 -12.18 -0.18 -2.40
N PRO A 97 -13.46 -0.56 -2.51
CA PRO A 97 -14.27 -0.97 -1.38
C PRO A 97 -13.71 -2.22 -0.69
N SER A 98 -14.02 -2.36 0.60
CA SER A 98 -13.62 -3.52 1.41
C SER A 98 -14.04 -4.87 0.81
N GLN A 99 -15.18 -4.92 0.12
CA GLN A 99 -15.66 -6.12 -0.58
C GLN A 99 -14.67 -6.60 -1.66
N VAL A 100 -14.09 -5.67 -2.44
CA VAL A 100 -13.14 -6.03 -3.50
C VAL A 100 -11.85 -6.60 -2.91
N ASN A 101 -11.38 -5.98 -1.82
CA ASN A 101 -10.23 -6.49 -1.07
C ASN A 101 -10.49 -7.88 -0.48
N HIS A 102 -11.73 -8.16 -0.06
CA HIS A 102 -12.14 -9.49 0.38
C HIS A 102 -12.10 -10.49 -0.79
N ASP A 103 -12.66 -10.16 -1.95
CA ASP A 103 -12.69 -11.03 -3.14
C ASP A 103 -11.27 -11.37 -3.65
N ARG A 104 -10.33 -10.42 -3.51
CA ARG A 104 -8.90 -10.63 -3.78
C ARG A 104 -8.27 -11.74 -2.94
N ARG A 105 -8.75 -11.99 -1.72
CA ARG A 105 -8.24 -13.08 -0.87
C ARG A 105 -8.55 -14.46 -1.48
N HIS A 106 -9.76 -14.60 -2.03
CA HIS A 106 -10.16 -15.82 -2.71
C HIS A 106 -9.28 -16.11 -3.94
N CYS A 107 -8.90 -15.06 -4.68
CA CYS A 107 -7.97 -15.20 -5.81
C CYS A 107 -6.61 -15.76 -5.39
N VAL A 108 -6.11 -15.35 -4.22
CA VAL A 108 -4.85 -15.84 -3.66
C VAL A 108 -4.95 -17.30 -3.22
N GLU A 109 -6.06 -17.69 -2.60
CA GLU A 109 -6.30 -19.06 -2.14
C GLU A 109 -6.39 -20.03 -3.32
N CYS A 110 -7.10 -19.64 -4.38
CA CYS A 110 -7.27 -20.44 -5.58
C CYS A 110 -6.12 -20.31 -6.60
N HIS A 111 -5.17 -19.39 -6.37
CA HIS A 111 -4.08 -19.06 -7.31
C HIS A 111 -4.57 -18.65 -8.71
N VAL A 112 -5.76 -18.04 -8.79
CA VAL A 112 -6.38 -17.57 -10.04
C VAL A 112 -7.12 -16.26 -9.78
N CYS A 113 -6.98 -15.27 -10.68
CA CYS A 113 -7.76 -14.03 -10.60
C CYS A 113 -9.13 -14.22 -11.27
N PHE A 114 -10.22 -14.08 -10.53
CA PHE A 114 -11.59 -14.18 -11.04
C PHE A 114 -12.16 -12.86 -11.58
N GLY A 115 -11.38 -11.78 -11.50
CA GLY A 115 -11.84 -10.44 -11.85
C GLY A 115 -12.55 -9.71 -10.71
N HIS A 116 -12.63 -8.38 -10.84
CA HIS A 116 -13.11 -7.47 -9.78
C HIS A 116 -14.01 -6.36 -10.34
N GLY A 117 -14.89 -6.69 -11.29
CA GLY A 117 -15.72 -5.71 -11.98
C GLY A 117 -14.87 -4.70 -12.76
N HIS A 118 -14.98 -3.41 -12.42
CA HIS A 118 -14.17 -2.34 -13.03
C HIS A 118 -12.83 -2.11 -12.33
N TYR A 119 -12.54 -2.82 -11.23
CA TYR A 119 -11.26 -2.71 -10.54
C TYR A 119 -10.19 -3.56 -11.21
N PRO A 120 -8.91 -3.16 -11.16
CA PRO A 120 -7.84 -3.89 -11.82
C PRO A 120 -7.66 -5.34 -11.33
N HIS A 121 -7.27 -6.24 -12.24
CA HIS A 121 -6.91 -7.61 -11.93
C HIS A 121 -5.71 -7.72 -10.99
N CYS A 122 -5.63 -8.87 -10.31
CA CYS A 122 -4.49 -9.27 -9.49
C CYS A 122 -3.24 -9.50 -10.34
N LEU A 123 -2.09 -9.33 -9.71
CA LEU A 123 -0.75 -9.62 -10.23
C LEU A 123 -0.18 -10.80 -9.44
N LEU A 124 -0.82 -11.97 -9.54
CA LEU A 124 -0.59 -13.11 -8.64
C LEU A 124 0.86 -13.62 -8.66
N ASP A 125 1.56 -13.56 -9.80
CA ASP A 125 2.96 -14.02 -9.89
C ASP A 125 3.95 -13.14 -9.10
N LEU A 126 3.52 -11.98 -8.59
CA LEU A 126 4.34 -11.13 -7.71
C LEU A 126 4.22 -11.48 -6.23
N LYS A 127 3.33 -12.40 -5.86
CA LYS A 127 3.19 -12.84 -4.48
C LYS A 127 4.42 -13.65 -4.09
N LEU A 128 5.20 -13.11 -3.15
CA LEU A 128 6.36 -13.76 -2.53
C LEU A 128 5.96 -14.86 -1.54
#